data_AF-A0A6B2SBG5-F1
#
_entry.id   AF-A0A6B2SBG5-F1
#
_cell.length_a   1.000
_cell.length_b   1.000
_cell.length_c   1.000
_cell.angle_alpha   90.00
_cell.angle_beta   90.00
_cell.angle_gamma   90.00
#
_symmetry.space_group_name_H-M   'P 1'
#
loop_
_entity.id
_entity.type
_entity.pdbx_description
1 polymer ?
#
loop_
_entity_poly.entity_id
_entity_poly.type
_entity_poly.pdbx_seq_one_letter_code
_entity_poly.pdbx_strand_id
1 'polypeptide(L)'
;MFTEPRSGRLAAWGNALLAGIVSPDDAALAIVGGDAVHRVEGLPGEEGPVGLTLALGRLRALGVTGFRVAMPTAGHPLGLSGPPEFNTRALEAEEAVTAFGVSLGLVPELYEAGPEGDLHREVVWHCLPVREAPPADVPSLGEAERELAEALREATAVLSGLDVAGGGPAAEAAIDAYRARAEAGPGELLA
;
A
#
# COMPACT_ATOMS: atom_id res chain seq x y z
N MET A 1 -0.04 -4.82 12.44
CA MET A 1 -1.07 -4.38 11.48
C MET A 1 -0.31 -3.85 10.28
N PHE A 2 -0.44 -4.49 9.11
CA PHE A 2 0.22 -4.00 7.90
C PHE A 2 -0.60 -2.82 7.38
N THR A 3 -0.04 -1.62 7.44
CA THR A 3 -0.66 -0.44 6.84
C THR A 3 -0.33 -0.44 5.36
N GLU A 4 -1.33 -0.26 4.50
CA GLU A 4 -1.08 -0.12 3.05
C GLU A 4 -0.19 1.11 2.80
N PRO A 5 0.95 0.97 2.10
CA PRO A 5 1.80 2.11 1.76
C PRO A 5 1.02 3.14 0.95
N ARG A 6 1.23 4.43 1.23
CA ARG A 6 0.53 5.52 0.51
C ARG A 6 0.95 5.55 -0.94
N SER A 7 2.19 5.18 -1.22
CA SER A 7 2.74 5.07 -2.57
C SER A 7 2.09 3.94 -3.36
N GLY A 8 1.66 2.87 -2.68
CA GLY A 8 0.85 1.80 -3.27
C GLY A 8 -0.51 2.31 -3.73
N ARG A 9 -1.24 3.01 -2.86
CA ARG A 9 -2.53 3.64 -3.19
C ARG A 9 -2.41 4.66 -4.33
N LEU A 10 -1.41 5.56 -4.25
CA LEU A 10 -1.16 6.56 -5.28
C LEU A 10 -0.89 5.90 -6.64
N ALA A 11 -0.01 4.91 -6.70
CA ALA A 11 0.30 4.23 -7.95
C ALA A 11 -0.92 3.48 -8.51
N ALA A 12 -1.65 2.74 -7.66
CA ALA A 12 -2.81 1.95 -8.09
C ALA A 12 -3.93 2.84 -8.66
N TRP A 13 -4.40 3.82 -7.88
CA TRP A 13 -5.51 4.69 -8.26
C TRP A 13 -5.11 5.75 -9.30
N GLY A 14 -3.87 6.23 -9.26
CA GLY A 14 -3.31 7.08 -10.31
C GLY A 14 -3.28 6.38 -11.66
N ASN A 15 -2.86 5.11 -11.71
CA ASN A 15 -2.91 4.31 -12.94
C ASN A 15 -4.34 4.03 -13.40
N ALA A 16 -5.27 3.74 -12.48
CA ALA A 16 -6.68 3.56 -12.81
C ALA A 16 -7.28 4.83 -13.45
N LEU A 17 -6.93 6.01 -12.93
CA LEU A 17 -7.31 7.29 -13.52
C LEU A 17 -6.72 7.49 -14.93
N LEU A 18 -5.43 7.21 -15.11
CA LEU A 18 -4.76 7.32 -16.42
C LEU A 18 -5.35 6.37 -17.46
N ALA A 19 -5.79 5.18 -17.02
CA ALA A 19 -6.51 4.21 -17.83
C ALA A 19 -7.99 4.57 -18.07
N GLY A 20 -8.50 5.65 -17.46
CA GLY A 20 -9.89 6.09 -17.60
C GLY A 20 -10.91 5.18 -16.90
N ILE A 21 -10.47 4.37 -15.93
CA ILE A 21 -11.32 3.41 -15.20
C ILE A 21 -12.11 4.12 -14.09
N VAL A 22 -11.56 5.19 -13.52
CA VAL A 22 -12.15 5.96 -12.41
C VAL A 22 -12.11 7.46 -12.73
N SER A 23 -12.97 8.23 -12.06
CA SER A 23 -12.94 9.69 -12.17
C SER A 23 -11.75 10.29 -11.39
N PRO A 24 -11.31 11.52 -11.70
CA PRO A 24 -10.27 12.22 -10.92
C PRO A 24 -10.59 12.32 -9.42
N ASP A 25 -11.86 12.53 -9.07
CA ASP A 25 -12.29 12.68 -7.67
C ASP A 25 -12.31 11.34 -6.94
N ASP A 26 -12.74 10.26 -7.60
CA ASP A 26 -12.69 8.90 -7.02
C ASP A 26 -11.24 8.47 -6.77
N ALA A 27 -10.35 8.74 -7.73
CA ALA A 27 -8.93 8.46 -7.57
C ALA A 27 -8.34 9.27 -6.39
N ALA A 28 -8.61 10.57 -6.32
CA ALA A 28 -8.13 11.42 -5.23
C ALA A 28 -8.64 10.91 -3.86
N LEU A 29 -9.93 10.59 -3.75
CA LEU A 29 -10.53 10.07 -2.52
C LEU A 29 -9.89 8.74 -2.09
N ALA A 30 -9.70 7.82 -3.03
CA ALA A 30 -9.12 6.52 -2.72
C ALA A 30 -7.62 6.60 -2.35
N ILE A 31 -6.88 7.54 -2.95
CA ILE A 31 -5.48 7.80 -2.58
C ILE A 31 -5.38 8.38 -1.16
N VAL A 32 -6.27 9.31 -0.79
CA VAL A 32 -6.34 9.86 0.58
C VAL A 32 -6.73 8.77 1.57
N GLY A 33 -7.76 7.98 1.26
CA GLY A 33 -8.31 6.93 2.11
C GLY A 33 -8.49 7.36 3.56
N GLY A 34 -7.70 6.80 4.48
CA GLY A 34 -7.81 7.10 5.92
C GLY A 34 -7.09 8.37 6.41
N ASP A 35 -6.33 9.04 5.55
CA ASP A 35 -5.66 10.30 5.89
C ASP A 35 -6.65 11.49 5.77
N ALA A 36 -6.32 12.63 6.39
CA ALA A 36 -7.19 13.81 6.32
C ALA A 36 -7.09 14.51 4.96
N VAL A 37 -5.88 14.72 4.47
CA VAL A 37 -5.65 15.44 3.21
C VAL A 37 -4.31 15.07 2.61
N HIS A 38 -4.28 15.00 1.28
CA HIS A 38 -3.06 14.87 0.50
C HIS A 38 -2.90 16.10 -0.40
N ARG A 39 -1.72 16.71 -0.37
CA ARG A 39 -1.31 17.80 -1.27
C ARG A 39 -0.07 17.42 -2.05
N VAL A 40 0.17 18.06 -3.18
CA VAL A 40 1.37 17.88 -4.00
C VAL A 40 2.10 19.22 -4.09
N GLU A 41 3.37 19.22 -3.70
CA GLU A 41 4.28 20.37 -3.75
C GLU A 41 5.34 20.16 -4.83
N GLY A 42 5.88 21.25 -5.39
CA GLY A 42 6.93 21.19 -6.42
C GLY A 42 6.44 20.77 -7.80
N LEU A 43 5.13 20.76 -8.03
CA LEU A 43 4.55 20.36 -9.30
C LEU A 43 4.83 21.41 -10.39
N PRO A 44 5.39 21.03 -11.56
CA PRO A 44 5.70 21.99 -12.62
C PRO A 44 4.47 22.81 -13.06
N GLY A 45 4.60 24.14 -12.99
CA GLY A 45 3.55 25.09 -13.37
C GLY A 45 2.62 25.53 -12.23
N GLU A 46 2.84 25.05 -11.00
CA GLU A 46 2.11 25.49 -9.82
C GLU A 46 3.06 26.21 -8.84
N GLU A 47 2.61 27.32 -8.24
CA GLU A 47 3.43 28.16 -7.35
C GLU A 47 3.47 27.65 -5.90
N GLY A 48 2.65 26.65 -5.55
CA GLY A 48 2.57 26.11 -4.21
C GLY A 48 1.81 24.79 -4.14
N PRO A 49 1.57 24.26 -2.92
CA PRO A 49 0.94 22.95 -2.75
C PRO A 49 -0.50 22.90 -3.29
N VAL A 50 -0.78 21.95 -4.17
CA VAL A 50 -2.10 21.75 -4.78
C VAL A 50 -2.76 20.46 -4.31
N GLY A 51 -4.09 20.38 -4.41
CA GLY A 51 -4.83 19.15 -4.11
C GLY A 51 -4.61 18.05 -5.15
N LEU A 52 -4.83 16.79 -4.76
CA LEU A 52 -4.58 15.62 -5.63
C LEU A 52 -5.32 15.66 -6.98
N THR A 53 -6.58 16.08 -7.02
CA THR A 53 -7.35 16.13 -8.27
C THR A 53 -6.67 17.02 -9.31
N LEU A 54 -6.23 18.22 -8.90
CA LEU A 54 -5.49 19.13 -9.78
C LEU A 54 -4.12 18.54 -10.14
N ALA A 55 -3.40 18.00 -9.16
CA ALA A 55 -2.07 17.44 -9.38
C ALA A 55 -2.08 16.30 -10.41
N LEU A 56 -3.01 15.34 -10.28
CA LEU A 56 -3.15 14.23 -11.21
C LEU A 56 -3.52 14.70 -12.62
N GLY A 57 -4.40 15.71 -12.73
CA GLY A 57 -4.75 16.32 -14.01
C GLY A 57 -3.55 16.99 -14.68
N ARG A 58 -2.72 17.71 -13.92
CA ARG A 58 -1.48 18.33 -14.40
C ARG A 58 -0.43 17.31 -14.80
N LEU A 59 -0.19 16.28 -13.99
CA LEU A 59 0.72 15.19 -14.31
C LEU A 59 0.33 14.51 -15.62
N ARG A 60 -0.96 14.22 -15.82
CA ARG A 60 -1.47 13.71 -17.10
C ARG A 60 -1.21 14.68 -18.25
N ALA A 61 -1.46 15.97 -18.06
CA ALA A 61 -1.22 17.01 -19.08
C ALA A 61 0.28 17.17 -19.43
N LEU A 62 1.17 16.92 -18.47
CA LEU A 62 2.62 16.91 -18.67
C LEU A 62 3.11 15.68 -19.44
N GLY A 63 2.27 14.66 -19.62
CA GLY A 63 2.61 13.44 -20.36
C GLY A 63 2.85 12.21 -19.49
N VAL A 64 2.45 12.24 -18.21
CA VAL A 64 2.48 11.02 -17.39
C VAL A 64 1.55 9.96 -17.98
N THR A 65 2.11 8.78 -18.21
CA THR A 65 1.39 7.62 -18.79
C THR A 65 1.24 6.47 -17.80
N GLY A 66 1.95 6.52 -16.67
CA GLY A 66 1.79 5.56 -15.60
C GLY A 66 2.60 5.93 -14.37
N PHE A 67 2.35 5.21 -13.29
CA PHE A 67 3.03 5.33 -12.01
C PHE A 67 3.57 3.97 -11.58
N ARG A 68 4.78 3.95 -11.01
CA ARG A 68 5.37 2.75 -10.37
C ARG A 68 5.79 3.08 -8.96
N VAL A 69 5.39 2.21 -8.03
CA VAL A 69 5.83 2.26 -6.63
C VAL A 69 7.31 1.87 -6.53
N ALA A 70 8.04 2.59 -5.68
CA ALA A 70 9.37 2.22 -5.20
C ALA A 70 9.31 2.15 -3.67
N MET A 71 9.80 1.05 -3.10
CA MET A 71 9.84 0.80 -1.65
C MET A 71 11.30 0.59 -1.24
N PRO A 72 12.11 1.67 -1.20
CA PRO A 72 13.52 1.56 -0.87
C PRO A 72 13.68 1.22 0.62
N THR A 73 14.72 0.46 0.93
CA THR A 73 15.14 0.22 2.33
C THR A 73 16.60 0.60 2.50
N ALA A 74 17.04 0.78 3.75
CA ALA A 74 18.44 1.11 4.04
C ALA A 74 19.40 0.09 3.39
N GLY A 75 20.27 0.56 2.50
CA GLY A 75 21.21 -0.28 1.75
C GLY A 75 20.64 -0.94 0.48
N HIS A 76 19.35 -0.78 0.20
CA HIS A 76 18.68 -1.38 -0.96
C HIS A 76 17.71 -0.39 -1.64
N PRO A 77 18.21 0.49 -2.54
CA PRO A 77 17.40 1.52 -3.19
C PRO A 77 16.62 0.98 -4.41
N LEU A 78 16.06 -0.23 -4.32
CA LEU A 78 15.30 -0.83 -5.44
C LEU A 78 14.17 0.09 -5.90
N GLY A 79 14.02 0.20 -7.22
CA GLY A 79 13.01 1.05 -7.84
C GLY A 79 13.40 2.53 -7.95
N LEU A 80 14.49 2.97 -7.31
CA LEU A 80 14.98 4.35 -7.40
C LEU A 80 15.99 4.49 -8.55
N SER A 81 15.86 5.58 -9.31
CA SER A 81 16.73 5.88 -10.45
C SER A 81 17.63 7.12 -10.23
N GLY A 82 17.59 7.73 -9.04
CA GLY A 82 18.21 9.04 -8.79
C GLY A 82 17.35 10.20 -9.32
N PRO A 83 17.82 11.46 -9.21
CA PRO A 83 19.09 11.94 -8.62
C PRO A 83 19.19 11.76 -7.09
N PRO A 84 20.35 12.09 -6.47
CA PRO A 84 20.57 11.91 -5.03
C PRO A 84 19.50 12.56 -4.16
N GLU A 85 19.00 13.74 -4.51
CA GLU A 85 17.97 14.44 -3.74
C GLU A 85 16.65 13.64 -3.65
N PHE A 86 16.18 13.10 -4.78
CA PHE A 86 15.02 12.20 -4.80
C PHE A 86 15.29 10.94 -4.00
N ASN A 87 16.46 10.32 -4.18
CA ASN A 87 16.79 9.07 -3.49
C ASN A 87 16.90 9.25 -1.97
N THR A 88 17.51 10.34 -1.50
CA THR A 88 17.64 10.63 -0.07
C THR A 88 16.25 10.76 0.56
N ARG A 89 15.37 11.58 -0.03
CA ARG A 89 14.00 11.73 0.48
C ARG A 89 13.22 10.42 0.42
N ALA A 90 13.31 9.68 -0.69
CA ALA A 90 12.64 8.39 -0.82
C ALA A 90 13.14 7.35 0.19
N LEU A 91 14.43 7.36 0.52
CA LEU A 91 15.01 6.49 1.57
C LEU A 91 14.55 6.92 2.97
N GLU A 92 14.44 8.22 3.25
CA GLU A 92 13.92 8.73 4.52
C GLU A 92 12.44 8.40 4.72
N ALA A 93 11.65 8.45 3.64
CA ALA A 93 10.23 8.12 3.65
C ALA A 93 9.96 6.60 3.58
N GLU A 94 10.96 5.79 3.19
CA GLU A 94 10.84 4.35 2.86
C GLU A 94 9.82 4.03 1.74
N GLU A 95 9.30 5.06 1.07
CA GLU A 95 8.33 4.92 -0.02
C GLU A 95 8.44 6.07 -1.02
N ALA A 96 8.21 5.78 -2.30
CA ALA A 96 8.13 6.76 -3.38
C ALA A 96 7.32 6.23 -4.56
N VAL A 97 6.95 7.14 -5.46
CA VAL A 97 6.35 6.82 -6.77
C VAL A 97 7.17 7.47 -7.88
N THR A 98 7.45 6.72 -8.93
CA THR A 98 8.06 7.22 -10.17
C THR A 98 7.00 7.32 -11.26
N ALA A 99 7.03 8.39 -12.04
CA ALA A 99 6.12 8.59 -13.16
C ALA A 99 6.78 8.13 -14.48
N PHE A 100 5.99 7.54 -15.39
CA PHE A 100 6.41 7.20 -16.75
C PHE A 100 5.98 8.26 -17.74
N GLY A 101 6.80 8.48 -18.77
CA GLY A 101 6.56 9.48 -19.82
C GLY A 101 7.13 10.86 -19.47
N VAL A 102 7.44 11.12 -18.20
CA VAL A 102 8.15 12.32 -17.74
C VAL A 102 9.10 11.94 -16.60
N SER A 103 10.18 12.70 -16.49
CA SER A 103 11.22 12.51 -15.49
C SER A 103 10.84 13.11 -14.13
N LEU A 104 9.69 12.71 -13.59
CA LEU A 104 9.19 13.14 -12.27
C LEU A 104 8.95 11.95 -11.32
N GLY A 105 9.17 12.19 -10.04
CA GLY A 105 8.84 11.28 -8.95
C GLY A 105 8.14 12.03 -7.82
N LEU A 106 7.46 11.29 -6.95
CA LEU A 106 6.68 11.78 -5.82
C LEU A 106 7.14 11.04 -4.56
N VAL A 107 7.48 11.78 -3.51
CA VAL A 107 7.84 11.21 -2.19
C VAL A 107 6.89 11.78 -1.15
N PRO A 108 6.23 10.96 -0.30
CA PRO A 108 5.34 11.47 0.72
C PRO A 108 6.13 11.94 1.94
N GLU A 109 5.69 13.06 2.52
CA GLU A 109 6.06 13.54 3.84
C GLU A 109 4.79 13.61 4.70
N LEU A 110 4.85 13.05 5.90
CA LEU A 110 3.71 12.93 6.80
C LEU A 110 3.77 14.02 7.86
N TYR A 111 2.62 14.63 8.11
CA TYR A 111 2.41 15.56 9.21
C TYR A 111 1.27 15.06 10.09
N GLU A 112 1.41 15.27 11.39
CA GLU A 112 0.34 15.06 12.35
C GLU A 112 -0.24 16.42 12.75
N ALA A 113 -1.56 16.52 12.70
CA ALA A 113 -2.29 17.72 13.07
C ALA A 113 -3.54 17.35 13.89
N GLY A 114 -4.01 18.28 14.71
CA GLY A 114 -5.15 18.07 15.61
C GLY A 114 -4.77 18.00 17.09
N PRO A 115 -5.76 18.02 17.99
CA PRO A 115 -5.53 17.91 19.44
C PRO A 115 -5.20 16.47 19.85
N GLU A 116 -4.65 16.32 21.07
CA GLU A 116 -4.41 15.00 21.65
C GLU A 116 -5.73 14.20 21.73
N GLY A 117 -5.73 13.00 21.15
CA GLY A 117 -6.91 12.13 21.06
C GLY A 117 -7.74 12.27 19.76
N ASP A 118 -7.44 13.26 18.91
CA ASP A 118 -8.04 13.43 17.57
C ASP A 118 -6.95 13.88 16.57
N LEU A 119 -5.85 13.13 16.56
CA LEU A 119 -4.76 13.35 15.63
C LEU A 119 -5.15 12.82 14.26
N HIS A 120 -5.06 13.68 13.26
CA HIS A 120 -5.21 13.34 11.86
C HIS A 120 -3.88 13.46 11.14
N ARG A 121 -3.73 12.64 10.09
CA ARG A 121 -2.53 12.60 9.27
C ARG A 121 -2.74 13.37 7.98
N GLU A 122 -1.85 14.30 7.71
CA GLU A 122 -1.77 15.03 6.45
C GLU A 122 -0.54 14.57 5.68
N VAL A 123 -0.63 14.55 4.36
CA VAL A 123 0.45 14.08 3.49
C VAL A 123 0.78 15.14 2.45
N VAL A 124 2.06 15.50 2.35
CA VAL A 124 2.58 16.31 1.24
C VAL A 124 3.42 15.42 0.36
N TRP A 125 3.05 15.31 -0.90
CA TRP A 125 3.83 14.64 -1.94
C TRP A 125 4.78 15.65 -2.57
N HIS A 126 6.07 15.44 -2.37
CA HIS A 126 7.10 16.24 -2.99
C HIS A 126 7.37 15.74 -4.40
N CYS A 127 6.99 16.55 -5.39
CA CYS A 127 7.29 16.29 -6.78
C CYS A 127 8.72 16.74 -7.09
N LEU A 128 9.55 15.78 -7.48
CA LEU A 128 10.98 15.96 -7.68
C LEU A 128 11.38 15.41 -9.06
N PRO A 129 12.40 15.99 -9.71
CA PRO A 129 12.96 15.40 -10.91
C PRO A 129 13.56 14.02 -10.58
N VAL A 130 13.31 13.05 -11.44
CA VAL A 130 13.99 11.73 -11.41
C VAL A 130 14.86 11.58 -12.66
N ARG A 131 15.80 10.64 -12.68
CA ARG A 131 16.50 10.32 -13.92
C ARG A 131 15.62 9.47 -14.81
N GLU A 132 15.62 9.80 -16.09
CA GLU A 132 15.20 8.87 -17.13
C GLU A 132 16.27 7.78 -17.23
N ALA A 133 16.04 6.68 -16.52
CA ALA A 133 16.91 5.53 -16.51
C ALA A 133 16.15 4.32 -17.09
N PRO A 134 16.87 3.29 -17.57
CA PRO A 134 16.25 1.99 -17.78
C PRO A 134 15.46 1.59 -16.52
N PRO A 135 14.32 0.89 -16.67
CA PRO A 135 13.60 0.37 -15.53
C PRO A 135 14.57 -0.24 -14.52
N ALA A 136 14.44 0.14 -13.25
CA ALA A 136 15.21 -0.49 -12.19
C ALA A 136 15.13 -2.02 -12.35
N ASP A 137 16.25 -2.69 -12.08
CA ASP A 137 16.35 -4.15 -12.16
C ASP A 137 15.52 -4.78 -11.04
N VAL A 138 14.21 -4.76 -11.22
CA VAL A 138 13.20 -5.30 -10.33
C VAL A 138 12.70 -6.62 -10.91
N PRO A 139 12.31 -7.58 -10.06
CA PRO A 139 11.67 -8.79 -10.52
C PRO A 139 10.53 -8.48 -11.49
N SER A 140 10.45 -9.25 -12.56
CA SER A 140 9.28 -9.23 -13.44
C SER A 140 8.02 -9.60 -12.66
N LEU A 141 6.84 -9.24 -13.20
CA LEU A 141 5.57 -9.61 -12.56
C LEU A 141 5.47 -11.13 -12.34
N GLY A 142 5.88 -11.94 -13.31
CA GLY A 142 5.83 -13.41 -13.17
C GLY A 142 6.79 -13.94 -12.10
N GLU A 143 7.95 -13.29 -11.92
CA GLU A 143 8.86 -13.63 -10.82
C GLU A 143 8.27 -13.24 -9.47
N ALA A 144 7.69 -12.05 -9.36
CA ALA A 144 7.01 -11.59 -8.16
C ALA A 144 5.80 -12.47 -7.81
N GLU A 145 5.00 -12.89 -8.79
CA GLU A 145 3.87 -13.81 -8.60
C GLU A 145 4.34 -15.19 -8.13
N ARG A 146 5.45 -15.70 -8.70
CA ARG A 146 6.04 -16.96 -8.27
C ARG A 146 6.54 -16.87 -6.83
N GLU A 147 7.29 -15.83 -6.50
CA GLU A 147 7.83 -15.59 -5.15
C GLU A 147 6.70 -15.44 -4.13
N LEU A 148 5.64 -14.69 -4.45
CA LEU A 148 4.45 -14.57 -3.61
C LEU A 148 3.76 -15.94 -3.42
N ALA A 149 3.59 -16.71 -4.49
CA ALA A 149 2.97 -18.04 -4.41
C ALA A 149 3.79 -19.02 -3.55
N GLU A 150 5.12 -18.93 -3.62
CA GLU A 150 6.04 -19.70 -2.77
C GLU A 150 5.93 -19.28 -1.30
N ALA A 151 6.00 -17.97 -1.02
CA ALA A 151 5.86 -17.44 0.33
C ALA A 151 4.52 -17.81 0.97
N LEU A 152 3.42 -17.76 0.20
CA LEU A 152 2.09 -18.18 0.65
C LEU A 152 2.01 -19.69 0.97
N ARG A 153 2.63 -20.55 0.14
CA ARG A 153 2.70 -21.99 0.43
C ARG A 153 3.49 -22.26 1.70
N GLU A 154 4.64 -21.62 1.86
CA GLU A 154 5.48 -21.78 3.05
C GLU A 154 4.76 -21.31 4.32
N ALA A 155 4.17 -20.11 4.27
CA ALA A 155 3.38 -19.59 5.39
C ALA A 155 2.21 -20.51 5.74
N THR A 156 1.51 -21.05 4.73
CA THR A 156 0.43 -22.02 4.96
C THR A 156 0.96 -23.28 5.63
N ALA A 157 2.08 -23.84 5.17
CA ALA A 157 2.69 -25.03 5.76
C ALA A 157 3.07 -24.79 7.23
N VAL A 158 3.65 -23.63 7.55
CA VAL A 158 3.98 -23.23 8.93
C VAL A 158 2.71 -23.10 9.78
N LEU A 159 1.68 -22.39 9.30
CA LEU A 159 0.41 -22.20 10.03
C LEU A 159 -0.33 -23.52 10.26
N SER A 160 -0.31 -24.44 9.28
CA SER A 160 -0.85 -25.79 9.42
C SER A 160 -0.05 -26.62 10.42
N GLY A 161 1.28 -26.56 10.39
CA GLY A 161 2.14 -27.26 11.34
C GLY A 161 1.98 -26.76 12.78
N LEU A 162 1.69 -25.48 12.96
CA LEU A 162 1.37 -24.87 14.25
C LEU A 162 -0.08 -25.11 14.70
N ASP A 163 -0.90 -25.75 13.87
CA ASP A 163 -2.33 -26.00 14.11
C ASP A 163 -3.11 -24.76 14.57
N VAL A 164 -2.81 -23.60 13.98
CA VAL A 164 -3.42 -22.31 14.40
C VAL A 164 -4.95 -22.34 14.24
N ALA A 165 -5.47 -23.14 13.30
CA ALA A 165 -6.90 -23.28 13.04
C ALA A 165 -7.56 -24.44 13.80
N GLY A 166 -6.81 -25.37 14.42
CA GLY A 166 -7.38 -26.52 15.14
C GLY A 166 -7.98 -26.16 16.50
N GLY A 167 -7.82 -24.92 16.96
CA GLY A 167 -8.40 -24.43 18.21
C GLY A 167 -7.74 -24.99 19.49
N GLY A 168 -6.79 -25.91 19.32
CA GLY A 168 -6.00 -26.52 20.39
C GLY A 168 -6.80 -27.42 21.34
N PRO A 169 -6.15 -27.95 22.39
CA PRO A 169 -6.75 -28.95 23.28
C PRO A 169 -8.03 -28.48 23.98
N ALA A 170 -8.16 -27.17 24.20
CA ALA A 170 -9.35 -26.58 24.81
C ALA A 170 -10.57 -26.61 23.87
N ALA A 171 -10.38 -26.36 22.57
CA ALA A 171 -11.47 -26.46 21.59
C ALA A 171 -11.86 -27.92 21.34
N GLU A 172 -10.89 -28.84 21.26
CA GLU A 172 -11.16 -30.28 21.17
C GLU A 172 -11.98 -30.77 22.37
N ALA A 173 -11.56 -30.43 23.59
CA ALA A 173 -12.29 -30.79 24.80
C ALA A 173 -13.72 -30.20 24.83
N ALA A 174 -13.91 -28.99 24.30
CA ALA A 174 -15.23 -28.37 24.21
C ALA A 174 -16.14 -29.08 23.18
N ILE A 175 -15.59 -29.51 22.05
CA ILE A 175 -16.31 -30.28 21.03
C ILE A 175 -16.68 -31.68 21.56
N ASP A 176 -15.76 -32.36 22.24
CA ASP A 176 -16.02 -33.67 22.83
C ASP A 176 -17.07 -33.59 23.94
N ALA A 177 -17.01 -32.56 24.80
CA ALA A 177 -18.04 -32.31 25.80
C ALA A 177 -19.41 -31.97 25.17
N TYR A 178 -19.44 -31.33 24.00
CA TYR A 178 -20.68 -31.14 23.24
C TYR A 178 -21.22 -32.47 22.67
N ARG A 179 -20.37 -33.28 22.03
CA ARG A 179 -20.76 -34.60 21.50
C ARG A 179 -21.28 -35.54 22.58
N ALA A 180 -20.58 -35.63 23.72
CA ALA A 180 -21.00 -36.47 24.84
C ALA A 180 -22.40 -36.09 25.38
N ARG A 181 -22.73 -34.78 25.44
CA ARG A 181 -24.07 -34.32 25.82
C ARG A 181 -25.13 -34.60 24.75
N ALA A 182 -24.76 -34.53 23.47
CA ALA A 182 -25.67 -34.81 22.37
C ALA A 182 -25.99 -36.30 22.23
N GLU A 183 -25.01 -37.18 22.47
CA GLU A 183 -25.18 -38.63 22.49
C GLU A 183 -25.95 -39.11 23.73
N ALA A 184 -25.85 -38.38 24.85
CA ALA A 184 -26.67 -38.59 26.05
C ALA A 184 -28.13 -38.09 25.92
N GLY A 185 -28.65 -37.93 24.69
CA GLY A 185 -30.00 -37.42 24.40
C GLY A 185 -31.14 -38.14 25.14
N PRO A 186 -32.34 -37.52 25.22
CA PRO A 186 -33.28 -37.55 26.35
C PRO A 186 -33.86 -38.94 26.61
N GLY A 187 -33.13 -39.75 27.38
CA GLY A 187 -33.46 -41.14 27.65
C GLY A 187 -33.59 -41.48 29.11
N GLU A 188 -33.99 -40.55 29.99
CA GLU A 188 -34.31 -40.87 31.39
C GLU A 188 -35.08 -39.73 32.08
N LEU A 189 -36.35 -39.52 31.70
CA LEU A 189 -37.27 -38.64 32.45
C LEU A 189 -38.73 -39.15 32.43
N LEU A 190 -38.93 -40.46 32.26
CA LEU A 190 -40.23 -41.12 32.45
C LEU A 190 -40.05 -42.42 33.26
N ALA A 191 -40.00 -42.28 34.59
CA ALA A 191 -40.43 -43.27 35.57
C ALA A 191 -40.69 -42.58 36.91
#